data_AF-A0A661VHZ5-F1
#
_entry.id   AF-A0A661VHZ5-F1
#
_cell.length_a   1.000
_cell.length_b   1.000
_cell.length_c   1.000
_cell.angle_alpha   90.00
_cell.angle_beta   90.00
_cell.angle_gamma   90.00
#
_symmetry.space_group_name_H-M   'P 1'
#
loop_
_entity.id
_entity.type
_entity.pdbx_description
1 polymer ?
#
loop_
_entity_poly.entity_id
_entity_poly.type
_entity_poly.pdbx_seq_one_letter_code
_entity_poly.pdbx_strand_id
1 'polypeptide(L)' 'MRKITIDPITRLEGHGKIEIFLNEEGDVARAYLQIPELRGFEKFCEGRPAEELPRITTMICGVCPTAHH' A
#
# COMPACT_ATOMS: atom_id res chain seq x y z
N MET A 1 21.64 -2.34 -18.06
CA MET A 1 20.77 -2.54 -16.88
C MET A 1 19.32 -2.67 -17.34
N ARG A 2 18.67 -3.82 -17.13
CA ARG A 2 17.29 -4.09 -17.58
C ARG A 2 16.31 -3.82 -16.44
N LYS A 3 15.16 -3.23 -16.74
CA LYS A 3 14.08 -2.99 -15.78
C LYS A 3 12.89 -3.89 -16.09
N ILE A 4 12.31 -4.50 -15.06
CA ILE A 4 11.04 -5.24 -15.09
C ILE A 4 10.06 -4.49 -14.19
N THR A 5 8.85 -4.26 -14.69
CA THR A 5 7.78 -3.59 -13.96
C THR A 5 6.59 -4.54 -13.81
N ILE A 6 6.10 -4.69 -12.57
CA ILE A 6 4.83 -5.35 -12.27
C ILE A 6 3.86 -4.28 -11.77
N ASP A 7 2.90 -3.93 -12.62
CA ASP A 7 1.89 -2.89 -12.34
C ASP A 7 0.61 -3.19 -13.15
N PRO A 8 -0.52 -3.51 -12.50
CA PRO A 8 -0.69 -3.68 -11.05
C PRO A 8 -0.13 -5.03 -10.55
N ILE A 9 0.24 -5.11 -9.28
CA ILE A 9 0.36 -6.40 -8.59
C ILE A 9 -1.06 -7.00 -8.50
N THR A 10 -1.21 -8.31 -8.72
CA THR A 10 -2.51 -9.00 -8.63
C THR A 10 -2.59 -9.91 -7.41
N ARG A 11 -3.82 -10.25 -6.98
CA ARG A 11 -4.11 -11.06 -5.78
C ARG A 11 -3.54 -10.46 -4.47
N LEU A 12 -3.55 -9.14 -4.35
CA LEU A 12 -3.41 -8.43 -3.07
C LEU A 12 -4.67 -7.60 -2.77
N GLU A 13 -4.75 -7.11 -1.54
CA GLU A 13 -5.63 -5.99 -1.18
C GLU A 13 -4.91 -4.66 -1.43
N GLY A 14 -5.63 -3.66 -1.96
CA GLY A 14 -5.07 -2.35 -2.31
C GLY A 14 -4.28 -2.33 -3.63
N HIS A 15 -3.55 -1.23 -3.86
CA HIS A 15 -2.70 -1.06 -5.03
C HIS A 15 -1.21 -1.12 -4.66
N GLY A 16 -0.45 -1.78 -5.51
CA GLY A 16 0.99 -1.81 -5.41
C GLY A 16 1.63 -2.01 -6.77
N LYS A 17 2.88 -1.57 -6.86
CA LYS A 17 3.75 -1.70 -8.02
C LYS A 17 5.12 -2.20 -7.58
N ILE A 18 5.72 -3.11 -8.35
CA ILE A 18 7.09 -3.58 -8.12
C ILE A 18 7.96 -3.17 -9.31
N GLU A 19 9.10 -2.55 -9.01
CA GLU A 19 10.17 -2.32 -10.00
C GLU A 19 11.39 -3.19 -9.66
N ILE A 20 11.86 -3.97 -10.62
CA ILE A 20 13.01 -4.86 -10.48
C ILE A 20 14.09 -4.43 -11.48
N PHE A 21 15.30 -4.23 -11.00
CA PHE A 21 16.46 -3.83 -11.80
C PHE A 21 17.47 -4.97 -11.84
N LEU A 22 17.78 -5.45 -13.04
CA LEU A 22 18.73 -6.54 -13.24
C LEU A 22 20.14 -6.00 -13.57
N ASN A 23 21.16 -6.69 -13.06
CA ASN A 23 22.56 -6.46 -13.43
C ASN A 23 22.84 -6.99 -14.86
N GLU A 24 24.12 -6.99 -15.28
CA GLU A 24 24.51 -7.46 -16.61
C GLU A 24 24.43 -8.99 -16.76
N GLU A 25 24.59 -9.73 -15.66
CA GLU A 25 24.47 -11.20 -15.58
C GLU A 25 23.01 -11.68 -15.60
N GLY A 26 22.06 -10.76 -15.42
CA GLY A 26 20.62 -11.04 -15.36
C GLY A 26 20.09 -11.25 -13.93
N ASP A 27 20.94 -11.14 -12.91
CA ASP A 27 20.55 -11.24 -11.51
C ASP A 27 19.90 -9.96 -10.98
N VAL A 28 19.07 -10.10 -9.94
CA VAL A 28 18.40 -8.96 -9.31
C VAL A 28 19.42 -8.12 -8.55
N ALA A 29 19.68 -6.92 -9.05
CA ALA A 29 20.51 -5.94 -8.35
C ALA A 29 19.71 -5.16 -7.30
N ARG A 30 18.48 -4.77 -7.63
CA ARG A 30 17.58 -3.99 -6.77
C ARG A 30 16.12 -4.29 -7.06
N ALA A 31 15.28 -4.18 -6.04
CA ALA A 31 13.83 -4.22 -6.18
C ALA A 31 13.18 -3.16 -5.29
N TYR A 32 12.09 -2.56 -5.77
CA TYR A 32 11.33 -1.56 -5.05
C TYR A 32 9.85 -1.95 -5.03
N LEU A 33 9.25 -1.98 -3.85
CA LEU A 33 7.80 -1.98 -3.67
C LEU A 33 7.33 -0.53 -3.55
N GLN A 34 6.35 -0.17 -4.36
CA GLN A 34 5.74 1.16 -4.38
C GLN A 34 4.26 1.03 -4.04
N ILE A 35 3.81 1.79 -3.04
CA ILE A 35 2.41 1.94 -2.69
C ILE A 35 1.99 3.33 -3.19
N PRO A 36 1.31 3.43 -4.35
CA PRO A 36 1.03 4.73 -4.97
C PRO A 36 -0.14 5.48 -4.31
N GLU A 37 -0.91 4.82 -3.45
CA GLU A 37 -2.12 5.38 -2.85
C GLU A 37 -1.85 6.09 -1.52
N LEU A 38 -2.55 7.20 -1.31
CA LEU A 38 -2.59 7.92 -0.04
C LEU A 38 -4.03 8.35 0.24
N ARG A 39 -4.55 7.99 1.42
CA ARG A 39 -5.88 8.43 1.89
C ARG A 39 -5.83 9.41 3.06
N GLY A 40 -4.73 9.43 3.83
CA GLY A 40 -4.52 10.43 4.88
C GLY A 40 -5.45 10.33 6.09
N PHE A 41 -5.87 9.12 6.47
CA PHE A 41 -6.77 8.90 7.62
C PHE A 41 -6.29 9.58 8.91
N GLU A 42 -4.99 9.54 9.20
CA GLU A 42 -4.40 10.14 10.40
C GLU A 42 -4.71 11.65 10.48
N LYS A 43 -4.49 12.37 9.38
CA LYS A 43 -4.78 13.81 9.30
C LYS A 43 -6.27 14.10 9.28
N PHE A 44 -7.04 13.26 8.59
CA PHE A 44 -8.50 13.36 8.54
C PHE A 44 -9.18 13.16 9.90
N CYS A 45 -8.55 12.40 10.80
CA CYS A 45 -9.07 12.12 12.15
C CYS A 45 -8.76 13.23 13.16
N GLU A 46 -7.84 14.15 12.88
CA GLU A 46 -7.56 15.27 13.79
C GLU A 46 -8.81 16.13 14.03
N GLY A 47 -9.14 16.37 15.30
CA GLY A 47 -10.30 17.17 15.70
C GLY A 47 -11.63 16.42 15.73
N ARG A 48 -11.66 15.13 15.40
CA ARG A 48 -12.87 14.30 15.51
C ARG A 48 -13.06 13.75 16.92
N PRO A 49 -14.31 13.54 17.36
CA PRO A 49 -14.59 12.81 18.59
C PRO A 49 -14.03 11.38 18.52
N ALA A 50 -13.42 10.91 19.62
CA ALA A 50 -12.75 9.62 19.65
C ALA A 50 -13.72 8.44 19.41
N GLU A 51 -14.97 8.59 19.84
CA GLU A 51 -16.05 7.62 19.66
C GLU A 51 -16.46 7.42 18.19
N GLU A 52 -16.13 8.35 17.29
CA GLU A 52 -16.36 8.18 15.86
C GLU A 52 -15.30 7.30 15.20
N LEU A 53 -14.10 7.19 15.79
CA LEU A 53 -12.96 6.53 15.15
C LEU A 53 -13.22 5.06 14.81
N PRO A 54 -13.81 4.21 15.69
CA PRO A 54 -14.12 2.82 15.36
C PRO A 54 -15.03 2.62 14.13
N ARG A 55 -15.76 3.66 13.71
CA ARG A 55 -16.58 3.65 12.48
C ARG A 55 -15.83 4.21 11.28
N ILE A 56 -14.83 5.06 11.50
CA ILE A 56 -14.02 5.70 10.46
C ILE A 56 -12.84 4.80 10.09
N THR A 57 -12.03 4.36 11.05
CA THR A 57 -10.78 3.62 10.81
C THR A 57 -11.01 2.24 10.23
N THR A 58 -12.16 1.62 10.46
CA THR A 58 -12.55 0.35 9.82
C THR A 58 -12.62 0.46 8.30
N MET A 59 -12.78 1.66 7.75
CA MET A 59 -12.74 1.93 6.31
C MET A 59 -11.30 2.05 5.76
N ILE A 60 -10.27 1.89 6.59
CA ILE A 60 -8.88 1.80 6.13
C ILE A 60 -8.72 0.54 5.28
N CYS A 61 -9.24 -0.60 5.67
CA CYS A 61 -9.10 -1.81 4.86
C CYS A 61 -10.40 -2.62 4.88
N GLY A 62 -10.89 -2.97 3.69
CA GLY A 62 -12.09 -3.80 3.54
C GLY A 62 -11.86 -5.27 3.88
N VAL A 63 -10.59 -5.72 3.95
CA VAL A 63 -10.22 -7.10 4.27
C VAL A 63 -9.95 -7.30 5.76
N CYS A 64 -9.31 -6.34 6.43
CA CYS A 64 -9.05 -6.40 7.87
C CYS A 64 -9.79 -5.33 8.71
N PRO A 65 -11.09 -5.08 8.48
CA PRO A 65 -11.81 -3.99 9.15
C PRO A 65 -11.82 -4.18 10.67
N THR A 66 -11.98 -5.40 11.17
CA THR A 66 -12.01 -5.69 12.61
C THR A 66 -10.71 -5.32 13.34
N ALA A 67 -9.56 -5.40 12.67
CA ALA A 67 -8.28 -5.01 13.26
C ALA A 67 -8.15 -3.48 13.42
N HIS A 68 -8.97 -2.72 12.68
CA HIS A 68 -9.04 -1.28 12.75
C HIS A 68 -10.17 -0.75 13.63
N HIS A 69 -11.04 -1.62 14.17
CA HIS A 69 -12.16 -1.24 15.03
C HIS A 69 -11.71 -0.81 16.42
#